data_AF-A0A843F915-F1
#
_entry.id   AF-A0A843F915-F1
#
_cell.length_a   1.000
_cell.length_b   1.000
_cell.length_c   1.000
_cell.angle_alpha   90.00
_cell.angle_beta   90.00
_cell.angle_gamma   90.00
#
_symmetry.space_group_name_H-M   'P 1'
#
loop_
_entity.id
_entity.type
_entity.pdbx_description
1 polymer ?
#
loop_
_entity_poly.entity_id
_entity_poly.type
_entity_poly.pdbx_seq_one_letter_code
_entity_poly.pdbx_strand_id
1 'polypeptide(L)' 'MELLENLDKVHTTEMGVDRIKRNIEVDVDDIVAYCIDKIKQENAVIERRGKNYYVSVEGIIITVNASSYTIITAHKEKK' A
#
# COMPACT_ATOMS: atom_id res chain seq x y z
N MET A 1 -7.26 12.08 -7.50
CA MET A 1 -7.63 11.38 -6.24
C MET A 1 -6.54 11.69 -5.23
N GLU A 2 -6.90 12.12 -4.02
CA GLU A 2 -5.99 12.63 -3.00
C GLU A 2 -4.77 11.73 -2.71
N LEU A 3 -4.91 10.40 -2.70
CA LEU A 3 -3.77 9.49 -2.52
C LEU A 3 -2.74 9.56 -3.68
N LEU A 4 -3.21 9.57 -4.93
CA LEU A 4 -2.33 9.60 -6.11
C LEU A 4 -1.58 10.92 -6.25
N GLU A 5 -2.17 12.02 -5.75
CA GLU A 5 -1.58 13.36 -5.74
C GLU A 5 -0.52 13.54 -4.63
N ASN A 6 -0.43 12.60 -3.69
CA ASN A 6 0.44 12.69 -2.51
C ASN A 6 1.33 11.43 -2.34
N LEU A 7 1.67 10.75 -3.44
CA LEU A 7 2.50 9.54 -3.40
C LEU A 7 3.91 9.80 -2.85
N ASP A 8 4.41 11.02 -2.99
CA ASP A 8 5.67 11.49 -2.40
C ASP A 8 5.68 11.45 -0.87
N LYS A 9 4.51 11.48 -0.23
CA LYS A 9 4.35 11.40 1.23
C LYS A 9 4.22 9.97 1.73
N VAL A 10 4.07 8.99 0.84
CA VAL A 10 3.85 7.60 1.24
C VAL A 10 5.12 7.04 1.85
N HIS A 11 4.99 6.50 3.06
CA HIS A 11 6.10 5.89 3.79
C HIS A 11 5.60 4.72 4.64
N THR A 12 6.50 3.97 5.28
CA THR A 12 6.12 3.01 6.33
C THR A 12 7.14 3.06 7.47
N THR A 13 6.93 2.27 8.51
CA THR A 13 7.91 2.09 9.60
C THR A 13 8.75 0.84 9.32
N GLU A 14 9.91 0.68 9.98
CA GLU A 14 10.73 -0.54 9.85
C GLU A 14 9.91 -1.82 10.14
N MET A 15 9.15 -1.83 11.23
CA MET A 15 8.22 -2.93 11.53
C MET A 15 7.13 -3.11 10.45
N GLY A 16 6.73 -2.01 9.80
CA GLY A 16 5.81 -2.04 8.67
C GLY A 16 6.43 -2.73 7.46
N VAL A 17 7.70 -2.47 7.16
CA VAL A 17 8.45 -3.13 6.08
C VAL A 17 8.41 -4.64 6.26
N ASP A 18 8.84 -5.13 7.42
CA ASP A 18 8.92 -6.57 7.69
C ASP A 18 7.54 -7.23 7.62
N ARG A 19 6.52 -6.58 8.19
CA ARG A 19 5.13 -7.05 8.14
C ARG A 19 4.64 -7.17 6.71
N ILE A 20 4.87 -6.15 5.88
CA ILE A 20 4.43 -6.14 4.49
C ILE A 20 5.11 -7.26 3.72
N LYS A 21 6.46 -7.33 3.75
CA LYS A 21 7.24 -8.37 3.06
C LYS A 21 6.72 -9.77 3.38
N ARG A 22 6.48 -10.05 4.67
CA ARG A 22 5.95 -11.33 5.14
C ARG A 22 4.54 -11.60 4.63
N ASN A 23 3.65 -10.62 4.62
CA ASN A 23 2.24 -10.81 4.26
C ASN A 23 2.00 -11.04 2.77
N ILE A 24 2.83 -10.45 1.90
CA ILE A 24 2.72 -10.64 0.45
C ILE A 24 3.77 -11.58 -0.12
N GLU A 25 4.68 -12.10 0.73
CA GLU A 25 5.74 -13.05 0.39
C GLU A 25 6.64 -12.53 -0.74
N VAL A 26 7.14 -11.31 -0.57
CA VAL A 26 8.09 -10.68 -1.52
C VAL A 26 9.39 -10.33 -0.82
N ASP A 27 10.49 -10.51 -1.54
CA ASP A 27 11.81 -10.07 -1.12
C ASP A 27 12.28 -8.95 -2.06
N VAL A 28 12.02 -7.71 -1.66
CA VAL A 28 12.38 -6.49 -2.39
C VAL A 28 13.11 -5.55 -1.43
N ASP A 29 14.12 -4.84 -1.92
CA ASP A 29 14.91 -3.93 -1.07
C ASP A 29 14.07 -2.76 -0.56
N ASP A 30 13.36 -2.09 -1.46
CA ASP A 30 12.48 -0.96 -1.14
C ASP A 30 11.00 -1.34 -1.29
N ILE A 31 10.38 -1.66 -0.15
CA ILE A 31 8.96 -2.02 -0.12
C ILE A 31 8.04 -0.81 -0.33
N VAL A 32 8.49 0.40 -0.03
CA VAL A 32 7.68 1.62 -0.20
C VAL A 32 7.56 1.92 -1.69
N ALA A 33 8.69 1.89 -2.41
CA ALA A 33 8.70 2.01 -3.86
C ALA A 33 7.83 0.93 -4.51
N TYR A 34 7.98 -0.34 -4.09
CA TYR A 34 7.16 -1.44 -4.56
C TYR A 34 5.65 -1.17 -4.39
N CYS A 35 5.22 -0.72 -3.21
CA CYS A 35 3.82 -0.40 -2.95
C CYS A 35 3.33 0.81 -3.77
N ILE A 36 4.15 1.85 -3.92
CA ILE A 36 3.81 3.03 -4.74
C ILE A 36 3.60 2.60 -6.20
N ASP A 37 4.46 1.76 -6.74
CA ASP A 37 4.34 1.27 -8.12
C ASP A 37 3.07 0.45 -8.33
N LYS A 38 2.67 -0.36 -7.34
CA LYS A 38 1.37 -1.05 -7.35
C LYS A 38 0.19 -0.08 -7.30
N ILE A 39 0.25 0.96 -6.46
CA ILE A 39 -0.81 1.97 -6.34
C ILE A 39 -1.00 2.76 -7.64
N LYS A 40 0.07 2.96 -8.43
CA LYS A 40 0.04 3.71 -9.71
C LYS A 40 -0.53 2.92 -10.88
N GLN A 41 -0.71 1.60 -10.77
CA GLN A 41 -1.19 0.80 -11.90
C GLN A 41 -2.61 1.21 -12.32
N GLU A 42 -2.90 1.19 -13.61
CA GLU A 42 -4.20 1.63 -14.16
C GLU A 42 -5.38 0.76 -13.68
N ASN A 43 -5.12 -0.51 -13.35
CA ASN A 43 -6.11 -1.44 -12.80
C ASN A 43 -6.22 -1.37 -11.26
N ALA A 44 -5.47 -0.49 -10.59
CA ALA A 44 -5.58 -0.33 -9.15
C ALA A 44 -6.90 0.35 -8.78
N VAL A 45 -7.68 -0.30 -7.91
CA VAL A 45 -8.93 0.24 -7.38
C VAL A 45 -8.66 0.85 -6.01
N ILE A 46 -8.87 2.17 -5.89
CA ILE A 46 -8.62 2.91 -4.66
C ILE A 46 -9.96 3.29 -4.03
N GLU A 47 -10.16 2.86 -2.78
CA GLU A 47 -11.34 3.17 -1.98
C GLU A 47 -10.92 3.78 -0.63
N ARG A 48 -11.51 4.91 -0.25
CA ARG A 48 -11.32 5.46 1.09
C ARG A 48 -12.42 4.97 2.04
N ARG A 49 -12.02 4.28 3.10
CA ARG A 49 -12.91 3.84 4.19
C ARG A 49 -12.47 4.51 5.50
N GLY A 50 -13.15 5.60 5.84
CA GLY A 50 -12.83 6.42 7.02
C GLY A 50 -11.41 6.99 6.96
N LYS A 51 -10.56 6.59 7.92
CA LYS A 51 -9.19 7.08 8.07
C LYS A 51 -8.15 6.40 7.16
N ASN A 52 -8.56 5.44 6.34
CA ASN A 52 -7.64 4.64 5.51
C ASN A 52 -8.09 4.60 4.05
N TYR A 53 -7.11 4.59 3.15
CA TYR A 53 -7.27 4.10 1.79
C TYR A 53 -7.01 2.59 1.76
N TYR A 54 -7.80 1.91 0.94
CA TYR A 54 -7.62 0.52 0.55
C TYR A 54 -7.39 0.50 -0.95
N VAL A 55 -6.28 -0.08 -1.37
CA VAL A 55 -5.88 -0.20 -2.77
C VAL A 55 -5.84 -1.67 -3.13
N SER A 56 -6.79 -2.12 -3.96
CA SER A 56 -6.82 -3.47 -4.50
C SER A 56 -6.17 -3.49 -5.88
N VAL A 57 -5.14 -4.30 -6.06
CA VAL A 57 -4.38 -4.41 -7.31
C VAL A 57 -3.67 -5.76 -7.39
N GLU A 58 -3.80 -6.47 -8.52
CA GLU A 58 -3.15 -7.76 -8.78
C GLU A 58 -3.32 -8.80 -7.64
N GLY A 59 -4.50 -8.84 -7.00
CA GLY A 59 -4.77 -9.76 -5.89
C GLY A 59 -4.05 -9.40 -4.57
N ILE A 60 -3.60 -8.15 -4.42
CA ILE A 60 -3.05 -7.58 -3.19
C ILE A 60 -3.93 -6.42 -2.74
N ILE A 61 -4.14 -6.30 -1.43
CA ILE A 61 -4.74 -5.13 -0.78
C ILE A 61 -3.66 -4.39 0.00
N ILE A 62 -3.43 -3.13 -0.37
CA ILE A 62 -2.56 -2.19 0.35
C ILE A 62 -3.44 -1.24 1.16
N THR A 63 -3.21 -1.14 2.47
CA THR A 63 -3.89 -0.19 3.35
C THR A 63 -2.95 0.97 3.69
N VAL A 64 -3.35 2.18 3.34
CA VAL A 64 -2.59 3.42 3.59
C VAL A 64 -3.41 4.34 4.50
N ASN A 65 -2.81 4.92 5.53
CA ASN A 65 -3.50 5.93 6.33
C ASN A 65 -3.75 7.20 5.48
N ALA A 66 -4.95 7.75 5.55
CA ALA A 66 -5.33 8.88 4.71
C ALA A 66 -4.76 10.25 5.15
N SER A 67 -4.26 10.34 6.39
CA SER A 67 -3.69 11.59 6.93
C SER A 67 -2.16 11.54 6.93
N SER A 68 -1.59 10.45 7.46
CA SER A 68 -0.13 10.30 7.58
C SER A 68 0.52 9.66 6.37
N TYR A 69 -0.25 9.21 5.37
CA TYR A 69 0.24 8.48 4.20
C TYR A 69 1.09 7.24 4.54
N THR A 70 0.97 6.74 5.76
CA THR A 70 1.70 5.56 6.21
C THR A 70 1.06 4.30 5.65
N ILE A 71 1.83 3.46 4.96
CA ILE A 71 1.42 2.11 4.59
C ILE A 71 1.31 1.29 5.87
N ILE A 72 0.08 1.02 6.29
CA ILE A 72 -0.22 0.26 7.50
C ILE A 72 0.03 -1.22 7.22
N THR A 73 -0.42 -1.76 6.09
CA THR A 73 -0.18 -3.16 5.74
C THR A 73 -0.38 -3.36 4.25
N ALA A 74 0.17 -4.44 3.72
CA ALA A 74 -0.30 -5.04 2.48
C ALA A 74 -0.47 -6.54 2.71
N HIS A 75 -1.41 -7.17 2.02
CA HIS A 75 -1.66 -8.61 2.10
C HIS A 75 -2.33 -9.10 0.84
N LYS A 76 -2.20 -10.39 0.55
CA LYS A 76 -2.92 -11.04 -0.55
C LYS A 76 -4.43 -11.00 -0.28
N GLU A 77 -5.22 -10.76 -1.31
CA GLU A 77 -6.67 -10.95 -1.25
C GLU A 77 -6.96 -12.39 -0.86
N LYS A 78 -7.87 -12.57 0.11
CA LYS A 78 -8.35 -13.91 0.44
C LYS A 78 -9.21 -14.38 -0.71
N LYS A 79 -8.90 -15.57 -1.25
CA LYS A 79 -9.82 -16.31 -2.10
C LYS A 79 -11.07 -16.70 -1.32
#